data_AF-A0A7C5G135-F1
#
_entry.id   AF-A0A7C5G135-F1
#
_cell.length_a   1.000
_cell.length_b   1.000
_cell.length_c   1.000
_cell.angle_alpha   90.00
_cell.angle_beta   90.00
_cell.angle_gamma   90.00
#
_symmetry.space_group_name_H-M   'P 1'
#
loop_
_entity.id
_entity.type
_entity.pdbx_description
1 polymer ?
#
loop_
_entity_poly.entity_id
_entity_poly.type
_entity_poly.pdbx_seq_one_letter_code
_entity_poly.pdbx_strand_id
1 'polypeptide(L)'
;MVTVISLGGSIVAPENPDSDFLRSFVALIREFLEQDEKRRFILVVGGGGPARSWQNAYRQVVDKNSDDQADWIGIMATRLNAQLLKAIMGDWCPQEVVID
;
A
#
# COMPACT_ATOMS: atom_id res chain seq x y z
N MET A 1 1.87 1.52 22.55
CA MET A 1 2.94 2.18 21.77
C MET A 1 2.51 2.25 20.31
N VAL A 2 2.76 3.37 19.62
CA VAL A 2 2.44 3.51 18.18
C VAL A 2 3.72 3.32 17.36
N THR A 3 3.68 2.45 16.36
CA THR A 3 4.79 2.22 15.43
C THR A 3 4.34 2.57 14.02
N VAL A 4 5.13 3.37 13.31
CA VAL A 4 4.87 3.73 11.91
C VAL A 4 5.81 2.94 11.01
N ILE A 5 5.26 2.25 10.01
CA ILE A 5 6.02 1.45 9.04
C ILE A 5 5.79 2.03 7.65
N SER A 6 6.87 2.50 7.02
CA SER A 6 6.87 2.83 5.59
C SER A 6 7.16 1.56 4.80
N LEU A 7 6.13 1.00 4.18
CA LEU A 7 6.16 -0.26 3.46
C LEU A 7 6.35 0.00 1.96
N GLY A 8 7.47 -0.48 1.41
CA GLY A 8 7.77 -0.31 -0.01
C GLY A 8 6.71 -0.97 -0.89
N GLY A 9 6.12 -0.20 -1.81
CA GLY A 9 5.11 -0.72 -2.74
C GLY A 9 5.65 -1.84 -3.64
N SER A 10 6.94 -1.82 -3.97
CA SER A 10 7.58 -2.89 -4.74
C SER A 10 7.76 -4.20 -3.96
N ILE A 11 7.55 -4.20 -2.64
CA ILE A 11 7.53 -5.41 -1.81
C ILE A 11 6.10 -5.96 -1.76
N VAL A 12 5.11 -5.06 -1.64
CA VAL A 12 3.68 -5.42 -1.61
C VAL A 12 3.17 -5.89 -2.96
N ALA A 13 3.55 -5.18 -4.02
CA ALA A 13 3.17 -5.46 -5.39
C ALA A 13 4.36 -5.13 -6.32
N PRO A 14 5.34 -6.04 -6.49
CA PRO A 14 6.48 -5.83 -7.40
C PRO A 14 6.03 -5.58 -8.84
N GLU A 15 5.23 -6.50 -9.39
CA GLU A 15 4.50 -6.40 -10.65
C GLU A 15 3.01 -6.68 -10.41
N ASN A 16 2.73 -7.80 -9.74
CA ASN A 16 1.43 -8.16 -9.18
C ASN A 16 1.53 -8.22 -7.65
N PRO A 17 0.42 -8.18 -6.90
CA PRO A 17 0.44 -8.36 -5.44
C PRO A 17 1.13 -9.66 -5.01
N ASP A 18 2.09 -9.56 -4.10
CA ASP A 18 2.82 -10.70 -3.55
C ASP A 18 2.05 -11.29 -2.37
N SER A 19 1.29 -12.35 -2.63
CA SER A 19 0.42 -12.99 -1.63
C SER A 19 1.20 -13.68 -0.52
N ASP A 20 2.42 -14.17 -0.79
CA ASP A 20 3.24 -14.88 0.20
C ASP A 20 3.87 -13.89 1.17
N PHE A 21 4.36 -12.76 0.67
CA PHE A 21 4.78 -11.63 1.49
C PHE A 21 3.61 -11.11 2.35
N LEU A 22 2.45 -10.84 1.73
CA LEU A 22 1.28 -10.29 2.42
C LEU A 22 0.82 -11.20 3.56
N ARG A 23 0.75 -12.51 3.33
CA ARG A 23 0.40 -13.50 4.35
C ARG A 23 1.37 -13.48 5.52
N SER A 24 2.67 -13.49 5.23
CA SER A 24 3.73 -13.50 6.25
C SER A 24 3.74 -12.20 7.05
N PHE A 25 3.59 -11.06 6.37
CA PHE A 25 3.56 -9.74 7.00
C PHE A 25 2.34 -9.57 7.92
N VAL A 26 1.16 -10.00 7.49
CA VAL A 26 -0.06 -9.95 8.32
C VAL A 26 0.07 -10.83 9.55
N ALA A 27 0.63 -12.04 9.40
CA ALA A 27 0.87 -12.93 10.54
C ALA A 27 1.81 -12.28 11.57
N LEU A 28 2.91 -11.66 11.12
CA LEU A 28 3.84 -10.95 11.97
C LEU A 28 3.20 -9.77 12.73
N ILE A 29 2.42 -8.94 12.03
CA ILE A 29 1.74 -7.80 12.65
C ILE A 29 0.74 -8.27 13.71
N ARG A 30 -0.01 -9.34 13.43
CA ARG A 30 -0.96 -9.93 14.37
C ARG A 30 -0.27 -10.45 15.63
N GLU A 31 0.83 -11.19 15.49
CA GLU A 31 1.62 -11.67 16.62
C GLU A 31 2.04 -10.50 17.54
N PHE A 32 2.51 -9.39 16.97
CA PHE A 32 2.87 -8.22 17.78
C PHE A 32 1.68 -7.54 18.45
N LEU A 33 0.52 -7.49 17.80
CA LEU A 33 -0.69 -6.89 18.37
C LEU A 33 -1.25 -7.74 19.53
N GLU A 34 -1.17 -9.06 19.44
CA GLU A 34 -1.62 -9.99 20.48
C GLU A 34 -0.76 -9.92 21.75
N GLN A 35 0.51 -9.52 21.64
CA GLN A 35 1.42 -9.37 22.79
C GLN A 35 1.15 -8.13 23.65
N ASP A 36 0.46 -7.10 23.12
CA ASP A 36 0.18 -5.86 23.83
C ASP A 36 -1.06 -5.17 23.26
N GLU A 37 -2.16 -5.19 24.02
CA GLU A 37 -3.44 -4.56 23.64
C GLU A 37 -3.34 -3.05 23.40
N LYS A 38 -2.29 -2.38 23.88
CA LYS A 38 -2.04 -0.94 23.65
C LYS A 38 -1.14 -0.68 22.44
N ARG A 39 -0.68 -1.73 21.74
CA ARG A 39 0.14 -1.60 20.53
C ARG A 39 -0.72 -1.18 19.35
N ARG A 40 -0.21 -0.27 18.54
CA ARG A 40 -0.85 0.22 17.32
C ARG A 40 0.19 0.33 16.21
N PHE A 41 -0.21 -0.01 15.00
CA PHE A 41 0.60 0.16 13.80
C PHE A 41 -0.06 1.15 12.85
N ILE A 42 0.74 2.02 12.25
CA ILE A 42 0.36 2.85 11.11
C ILE A 42 1.20 2.38 9.93
N LEU A 43 0.54 1.94 8.86
CA LEU A 43 1.19 1.45 7.66
C LEU A 43 1.04 2.50 6.55
N VAL A 44 2.16 2.95 6.00
CA VAL A 44 2.21 3.82 4.82
C VAL A 44 2.77 2.98 3.68
N VAL A 45 2.00 2.73 2.62
CA VAL A 45 2.40 1.83 1.53
C VAL A 45 2.65 2.58 0.23
N GLY A 46 3.74 2.23 -0.45
CA GLY A 46 4.07 2.80 -1.77
C GLY A 46 3.27 2.17 -2.92
N GLY A 47 3.44 2.71 -4.14
CA GLY A 47 2.62 2.33 -5.30
C GLY A 47 3.13 1.14 -6.12
N GLY A 48 4.40 0.76 -6.00
CA GLY A 48 4.96 -0.48 -6.58
C GLY A 48 4.86 -0.59 -8.10
N GLY A 49 4.72 -1.82 -8.59
CA GLY A 49 4.47 -2.15 -9.99
C GLY A 49 3.24 -1.48 -10.59
N PRO A 50 2.10 -1.43 -9.86
CA PRO A 50 0.91 -0.71 -10.32
C PRO A 50 1.20 0.77 -10.63
N ALA A 51 1.91 1.50 -9.76
CA ALA A 51 2.26 2.89 -10.04
C ALA A 51 3.09 3.03 -11.32
N ARG A 52 4.19 2.26 -11.43
CA ARG A 52 5.09 2.33 -12.59
C ARG A 52 4.38 1.99 -13.89
N SER A 53 3.62 0.90 -13.91
CA SER A 53 2.94 0.42 -15.12
C SER A 53 1.87 1.41 -15.61
N TRP A 54 1.06 1.96 -14.70
CA TRP A 54 0.00 2.91 -15.05
C TRP A 54 0.54 4.29 -15.43
N GLN A 55 1.57 4.77 -14.73
CA GLN A 55 2.27 6.01 -15.10
C GLN A 55 2.92 5.89 -16.48
N ASN A 56 3.54 4.74 -16.80
CA ASN A 56 4.12 4.51 -18.13
C ASN A 56 3.05 4.50 -19.22
N ALA A 57 1.92 3.84 -18.98
CA ALA A 57 0.80 3.82 -19.93
C ALA A 57 0.32 5.25 -20.24
N TYR A 58 0.17 6.11 -19.22
CA TYR A 58 -0.16 7.51 -19.41
C TYR A 58 0.87 8.25 -20.27
N ARG A 59 2.16 8.11 -19.96
CA ARG A 59 3.25 8.79 -20.69
C ARG A 59 3.39 8.31 -22.15
N GLN A 60 2.98 7.07 -22.45
CA GLN A 60 3.01 6.52 -23.82
C GLN A 60 1.84 7.00 -24.68
N VAL A 61 0.70 7.35 -24.08
CA VAL A 61 -0.51 7.78 -24.81
C VAL A 61 -0.55 9.29 -25.00
N VAL A 62 0.06 10.07 -24.09
CA VAL A 62 -0.01 11.54 -24.10
C VAL A 62 1.35 12.15 -24.45
N ASP A 63 1.44 12.71 -25.66
CA ASP A 63 2.68 13.32 -26.19
C ASP A 63 3.23 14.46 -25.31
N LYS A 64 2.34 15.29 -24.76
CA LYS A 64 2.68 16.36 -23.80
C LYS A 64 2.14 16.00 -22.42
N ASN A 65 2.68 14.95 -21.82
CA ASN A 65 2.29 14.52 -20.49
C ASN A 65 2.62 15.57 -19.41
N SER A 66 1.84 15.55 -18.33
CA SER A 66 2.02 16.38 -17.14
C SER A 66 2.48 15.50 -15.98
N ASP A 67 3.55 15.88 -15.31
CA ASP A 67 4.04 15.15 -14.14
C ASP A 67 3.01 15.14 -13.01
N ASP A 68 2.26 16.22 -12.80
CA ASP A 68 1.16 16.26 -11.82
C ASP A 68 0.12 15.16 -12.06
N GLN A 69 -0.25 14.92 -13.32
CA GLN A 69 -1.19 13.85 -13.67
C GLN A 69 -0.58 12.46 -13.46
N ALA A 70 0.70 12.29 -13.79
CA ALA A 70 1.41 11.04 -13.52
C ALA A 70 1.52 10.78 -12.00
N ASP A 71 1.75 11.81 -11.19
CA ASP A 71 1.81 11.70 -9.73
C ASP A 71 0.46 11.31 -9.14
N TRP A 72 -0.64 11.91 -9.61
CA TRP A 72 -1.99 11.47 -9.20
C TRP A 72 -2.26 10.00 -9.54
N ILE A 73 -1.85 9.52 -10.72
CA ILE A 73 -1.94 8.10 -11.08
C ILE A 73 -1.10 7.23 -10.12
N GLY A 74 0.11 7.67 -9.79
CA GLY A 74 0.97 7.01 -8.80
C GLY A 74 0.34 6.95 -7.40
N ILE A 75 -0.29 8.04 -6.96
CA ILE A 75 -1.03 8.12 -5.69
C ILE A 75 -2.23 7.18 -5.69
N MET A 76 -2.95 7.04 -6.81
CA MET A 76 -4.04 6.07 -6.89
C MET A 76 -3.55 4.64 -6.73
N ALA A 77 -2.34 4.32 -7.20
CA ALA A 77 -1.72 3.02 -6.96
C ALA A 77 -1.30 2.82 -5.49
N THR A 78 -0.85 3.86 -4.76
CA THR A 78 -0.59 3.74 -3.32
C THR A 78 -1.89 3.44 -2.55
N ARG A 79 -2.98 4.13 -2.91
CA ARG A 79 -4.32 3.93 -2.34
C ARG A 79 -4.86 2.53 -2.63
N LEU A 80 -4.64 2.00 -3.84
CA LEU A 80 -4.98 0.62 -4.19
C LEU A 80 -4.27 -0.39 -3.27
N ASN A 81 -2.96 -0.23 -3.09
CA ASN A 81 -2.18 -1.10 -2.21
C ASN A 81 -2.62 -0.95 -0.74
N ALA A 82 -2.96 0.26 -0.29
CA ALA A 82 -3.47 0.50 1.06
C ALA A 82 -4.83 -0.16 1.28
N GLN A 83 -5.71 -0.08 0.29
CA GLN A 83 -7.02 -0.73 0.32
C GLN A 83 -6.89 -2.26 0.37
N LEU A 84 -5.93 -2.84 -0.36
CA LEU A 84 -5.62 -4.26 -0.28
C LEU A 84 -5.18 -4.65 1.14
N LEU A 85 -4.24 -3.91 1.73
CA LEU A 85 -3.80 -4.17 3.11
C LEU A 85 -4.93 -4.06 4.12
N LYS A 86 -5.77 -3.02 4.04
CA LYS A 86 -6.98 -2.88 4.88
C LYS A 86 -7.86 -4.13 4.78
N ALA A 87 -8.18 -4.54 3.55
CA ALA A 87 -9.06 -5.68 3.31
C ALA A 87 -8.50 -7.00 3.88
N ILE A 88 -7.19 -7.22 3.76
CA ILE A 88 -6.54 -8.43 4.29
C ILE A 88 -6.44 -8.39 5.82
N MET A 89 -6.24 -7.20 6.42
CA MET A 89 -6.20 -7.03 7.87
C MET A 89 -7.58 -7.26 8.52
N GLY A 90 -8.67 -6.97 7.80
CA GLY A 90 -10.04 -7.28 8.24
C GLY A 90 -10.41 -6.53 9.52
N ASP A 91 -10.93 -7.25 10.51
CA ASP A 91 -11.40 -6.68 11.78
C ASP A 91 -10.31 -5.95 12.59
N TRP A 92 -9.03 -6.19 12.29
CA TRP A 92 -7.90 -5.49 12.89
C TRP A 92 -7.69 -4.08 12.33
N CYS A 93 -8.29 -3.76 11.18
CA CYS A 93 -8.20 -2.46 10.52
C CYS A 93 -9.59 -2.04 9.99
N PRO A 94 -10.54 -1.73 10.91
CA PRO A 94 -11.93 -1.48 10.53
C PRO A 94 -12.15 -0.07 9.95
N GLN A 95 -11.24 0.87 10.19
CA GLN A 95 -11.35 2.22 9.66
C GLN A 95 -11.00 2.29 8.18
N GLU A 96 -11.50 3.31 7.51
CA GLU A 96 -11.16 3.60 6.12
C GLU A 96 -9.67 3.95 5.95
N VAL A 97 -9.17 3.73 4.73
CA VAL A 97 -7.84 4.16 4.35
C VAL A 97 -7.78 5.68 4.46
N VAL A 98 -6.80 6.20 5.19
CA VAL A 98 -6.51 7.63 5.30
C VAL A 98 -5.86 8.11 4.00
N ILE A 99 -6.39 9.16 3.39
CA ILE A 99 -5.98 9.62 2.04
C ILE A 99 -5.77 11.13 1.93
N ASP A 100 -5.90 11.85 3.05
CA ASP A 100 -5.94 13.31 3.21
C ASP A 100 -4.97 13.84 4.26
#